data_AF-D0UPV5-F1
#
_entry.id   AF-D0UPV5-F1
#
_cell.length_a   1.000
_cell.length_b   1.000
_cell.length_c   1.000
_cell.angle_alpha   90.00
_cell.angle_beta   90.00
_cell.angle_gamma   90.00
#
_symmetry.space_group_name_H-M   'P 1'
#
loop_
_entity.id
_entity.type
_entity.pdbx_description
1 polymer ?
#
loop_
_entity_poly.entity_id
_entity_poly.type
_entity_poly.pdbx_seq_one_letter_code
_entity_poly.pdbx_strand_id
1 'polypeptide(L)'
;GLPRDHPESYHYYMWNNFFKHIDIIPENVHILDGNAADLQAECESYEKKIKDAGGVHLFIGGIGPDGHIAFNEPGSSLVSRTRLKTLAHDTIIANARFFDNDLNKVPKQALTVGVGTVMDAEEVMILITGAHKSLALYKAVEEGVNHMWTVSAIQQHTRALLICDEDATLELKVKT
;
A
#
# COMPACT_ATOMS: atom_id res chain seq x y z
N GLY A 1 16.12 2.30 -4.69
CA GLY A 1 16.86 1.03 -4.71
C GLY A 1 16.86 0.40 -6.09
N LEU A 2 15.75 0.46 -6.84
CA LEU A 2 15.68 0.02 -8.23
C LEU A 2 15.69 1.22 -9.19
N PRO A 3 16.40 1.15 -10.33
CA PRO A 3 16.26 2.13 -11.41
C PRO A 3 14.80 2.31 -11.83
N ARG A 4 14.41 3.53 -12.24
CA ARG A 4 13.02 3.88 -12.61
C ARG A 4 12.51 3.13 -13.85
N ASP A 5 13.42 2.69 -14.70
CA ASP A 5 13.19 1.90 -15.91
C ASP A 5 13.28 0.39 -15.68
N HIS A 6 13.65 -0.05 -14.46
CA HIS A 6 13.63 -1.46 -14.13
C HIS A 6 12.19 -2.00 -14.24
N PRO A 7 11.96 -3.14 -14.93
CA PRO A 7 10.61 -3.69 -15.16
C PRO A 7 9.79 -3.89 -13.88
N GLU A 8 10.46 -4.28 -12.80
CA GLU A 8 9.84 -4.50 -11.48
C GLU A 8 9.79 -3.26 -10.58
N SER A 9 10.16 -2.08 -11.08
CA SER A 9 9.95 -0.83 -10.33
C SER A 9 8.47 -0.44 -10.40
N TYR A 10 7.93 0.09 -9.30
CA TYR A 10 6.56 0.62 -9.31
C TYR A 10 6.38 1.79 -10.26
N HIS A 11 7.45 2.52 -10.55
CA HIS A 11 7.44 3.52 -11.62
C HIS A 11 7.15 2.87 -12.98
N TYR A 12 7.91 1.86 -13.38
CA TYR A 12 7.67 1.12 -14.62
C TYR A 12 6.28 0.47 -14.64
N TYR A 13 5.88 -0.19 -13.55
CA TYR A 13 4.57 -0.83 -13.43
C TYR A 13 3.41 0.14 -13.72
N MET A 14 3.40 1.31 -13.07
CA MET A 14 2.33 2.29 -13.23
C MET A 14 2.29 2.89 -14.64
N TRP A 15 3.46 3.21 -15.21
CA TRP A 15 3.52 3.69 -16.59
C TRP A 15 3.09 2.64 -17.61
N ASN A 16 3.50 1.39 -17.42
CA ASN A 16 3.22 0.33 -18.37
C ASN A 16 1.76 -0.16 -18.34
N ASN A 17 1.13 -0.17 -17.17
CA ASN A 17 -0.22 -0.71 -17.00
C ASN A 17 -1.32 0.35 -17.00
N PHE A 18 -1.00 1.62 -16.72
CA PHE A 18 -2.03 2.65 -16.58
C PHE A 18 -1.68 3.97 -17.28
N PHE A 19 -0.66 4.71 -16.80
CA PHE A 19 -0.50 6.12 -17.18
C PHE A 19 -0.27 6.34 -18.68
N LYS A 20 0.39 5.42 -19.39
CA LYS A 20 0.61 5.58 -20.84
C LYS A 20 -0.65 5.33 -21.70
N HIS A 21 -1.74 4.84 -21.11
CA HIS A 21 -2.97 4.45 -21.81
C HIS A 21 -4.13 5.43 -21.59
N ILE A 22 -3.88 6.52 -20.86
CA ILE A 22 -4.86 7.56 -20.53
C ILE A 22 -4.27 8.94 -20.84
N ASP A 23 -5.11 9.97 -20.82
CA ASP A 23 -4.77 11.37 -21.07
C ASP A 23 -4.21 12.10 -19.84
N ILE A 24 -3.56 11.38 -18.92
CA ILE A 24 -2.93 11.97 -17.75
C ILE A 24 -1.69 12.78 -18.16
N ILE A 25 -1.61 14.01 -17.65
CA ILE A 25 -0.45 14.87 -17.87
C ILE A 25 0.70 14.39 -16.98
N PRO A 26 1.91 14.13 -17.51
CA PRO A 26 3.02 13.56 -16.74
C PRO A 26 3.41 14.37 -15.49
N GLU A 27 3.32 15.71 -15.51
CA GLU A 27 3.59 16.54 -14.33
C GLU A 27 2.61 16.34 -13.17
N ASN A 28 1.42 15.79 -13.43
CA ASN A 28 0.43 15.44 -12.39
C ASN A 28 0.68 14.06 -11.77
N VAL A 29 1.70 13.33 -12.22
CA VAL A 29 2.06 12.01 -11.68
C VAL A 29 3.09 12.18 -10.58
N HIS A 30 2.76 11.68 -9.39
CA HIS A 30 3.64 11.68 -8.23
C HIS A 30 3.86 10.25 -7.74
N ILE A 31 5.11 9.80 -7.75
CA ILE A 31 5.55 8.51 -7.24
C ILE A 31 6.80 8.77 -6.41
N LEU A 32 6.90 8.15 -5.22
CA LEU A 32 8.06 8.24 -4.35
C LEU A 32 9.35 7.85 -5.08
N ASP A 33 10.38 8.70 -5.00
CA ASP A 33 11.68 8.40 -5.57
C ASP A 33 12.53 7.55 -4.61
N GLY A 34 12.48 6.23 -4.81
CA GLY A 34 13.29 5.30 -4.04
C GLY A 34 14.80 5.41 -4.27
N ASN A 35 15.28 6.25 -5.19
CA ASN A 35 16.71 6.52 -5.44
C ASN A 35 17.12 7.95 -5.04
N ALA A 36 16.25 8.70 -4.35
CA ALA A 36 16.60 10.01 -3.84
C ALA A 36 17.86 9.95 -2.95
N ALA A 37 18.71 10.98 -3.05
CA ALA A 37 19.94 11.06 -2.27
C ALA A 37 19.66 11.15 -0.75
N ASP A 38 18.57 11.83 -0.39
CA ASP A 38 18.04 11.87 0.96
C ASP A 38 16.61 11.32 0.95
N LEU A 39 16.48 10.07 1.40
CA LEU A 39 15.20 9.34 1.45
C LEU A 39 14.24 9.93 2.47
N GLN A 40 14.74 10.55 3.54
CA GLN A 40 13.88 11.19 4.54
C GLN A 40 13.30 12.48 3.97
N ALA A 41 14.14 13.31 3.34
CA ALA A 41 13.68 14.53 2.66
C ALA A 41 12.67 14.23 1.54
N GLU A 42 12.84 13.12 0.80
CA GLU A 42 11.85 12.66 -0.19
C GLU A 42 10.50 12.33 0.47
N CYS A 43 10.49 11.63 1.61
CA CYS A 43 9.26 11.34 2.34
C CYS A 43 8.54 12.62 2.81
N GLU A 44 9.29 13.56 3.38
CA GLU A 44 8.75 14.84 3.87
C GLU A 44 8.22 15.70 2.72
N SER A 45 8.94 15.72 1.59
CA SER A 45 8.52 16.39 0.35
C SER A 45 7.23 15.79 -0.21
N TYR A 46 7.09 14.47 -0.18
CA TYR A 46 5.90 13.77 -0.66
C TYR A 46 4.65 14.12 0.17
N GLU A 47 4.78 14.11 1.51
CA GLU A 47 3.72 14.55 2.42
C GLU A 47 3.33 16.01 2.18
N LYS A 48 4.32 16.88 1.96
CA LYS A 48 4.08 18.29 1.66
C LYS A 48 3.30 18.45 0.34
N LYS A 49 3.66 17.72 -0.71
CA LYS A 49 2.94 17.76 -2.00
C LYS A 49 1.48 17.35 -1.86
N ILE A 50 1.19 16.30 -1.09
CA ILE A 50 -0.19 15.88 -0.80
C ILE A 50 -0.95 17.03 -0.11
N LYS A 51 -0.35 17.63 0.91
CA LYS A 51 -0.97 18.74 1.65
C LYS A 51 -1.18 19.99 0.79
N ASP A 52 -0.18 20.37 -0.01
CA ASP A 52 -0.26 21.52 -0.91
C ASP A 52 -1.34 21.33 -1.98
N ALA A 53 -1.61 20.10 -2.40
CA ALA A 53 -2.68 19.74 -3.32
C ALA A 53 -4.08 19.72 -2.66
N GLY A 54 -4.18 19.93 -1.34
CA GLY A 54 -5.44 19.90 -0.59
C GLY A 54 -5.82 18.55 0.00
N GLY A 55 -4.94 17.55 -0.07
CA GLY A 55 -5.20 16.18 0.38
C GLY A 55 -5.60 15.23 -0.74
N VAL A 56 -5.77 13.95 -0.39
CA VAL A 56 -6.19 12.90 -1.34
C VAL A 56 -7.70 12.75 -1.24
N HIS A 57 -8.43 12.98 -2.33
CA HIS A 57 -9.89 12.81 -2.35
C HIS A 57 -10.31 11.34 -2.30
N LEU A 58 -9.61 10.47 -3.04
CA LEU A 58 -9.86 9.04 -3.05
C LEU A 58 -8.53 8.29 -3.06
N PHE A 59 -8.29 7.49 -2.02
CA PHE A 59 -7.17 6.56 -1.96
C PHE A 59 -7.65 5.16 -2.32
N ILE A 60 -7.12 4.61 -3.42
CA ILE A 60 -7.40 3.22 -3.83
C ILE A 60 -6.21 2.35 -3.46
N GLY A 61 -6.45 1.29 -2.71
CA GLY A 61 -5.42 0.34 -2.29
C GLY A 61 -5.88 -1.11 -2.37
N GLY A 62 -4.93 -2.01 -2.16
CA GLY A 62 -5.19 -3.40 -1.81
C GLY A 62 -4.55 -3.74 -0.47
N ILE A 63 -4.71 -4.98 -0.03
CA ILE A 63 -4.09 -5.48 1.22
C ILE A 63 -3.22 -6.70 0.99
N GLY A 64 -2.23 -6.90 1.86
CA GLY A 64 -1.50 -8.15 1.99
C GLY A 64 -2.31 -9.27 2.67
N PRO A 65 -1.89 -10.54 2.55
CA PRO A 65 -2.47 -11.66 3.32
C PRO A 65 -2.36 -11.50 4.84
N ASP A 66 -1.38 -10.74 5.30
CA ASP A 66 -1.12 -10.32 6.68
C ASP A 66 -1.87 -9.02 7.05
N GLY A 67 -2.72 -8.49 6.14
CA GLY A 67 -3.49 -7.26 6.33
C GLY A 67 -2.69 -5.97 6.24
N HIS A 68 -1.49 -5.96 5.65
CA HIS A 68 -0.79 -4.69 5.41
C HIS A 68 -1.52 -3.83 4.36
N ILE A 69 -1.62 -2.52 4.60
CA ILE A 69 -1.93 -1.51 3.57
C ILE A 69 -0.63 -0.87 3.09
N ALA A 70 -0.43 -0.74 1.77
CA ALA A 70 0.87 -0.35 1.18
C ALA A 70 1.99 -1.23 1.76
N PHE A 71 3.15 -0.68 2.17
CA PHE A 71 4.16 -1.46 2.90
C PHE A 71 4.08 -1.26 4.43
N ASN A 72 2.89 -0.96 4.97
CA ASN A 72 2.68 -0.86 6.42
C ASN A 72 2.46 -2.25 7.02
N GLU A 73 3.57 -2.98 7.12
CA GLU A 73 3.65 -4.34 7.66
C GLU A 73 3.20 -4.42 9.14
N PRO A 74 2.87 -5.63 9.64
CA PRO A 74 2.49 -5.85 11.03
C PRO A 74 3.45 -5.18 12.03
N GLY A 75 2.87 -4.48 13.01
CA GLY A 75 3.60 -3.68 14.01
C GLY A 75 3.81 -2.21 13.60
N SER A 76 3.47 -1.82 12.36
CA SER A 76 3.53 -0.42 11.94
C SER A 76 2.54 0.45 12.74
N SER A 77 2.98 1.63 13.18
CA SER A 77 2.10 2.58 13.86
C SER A 77 0.88 2.93 13.01
N LEU A 78 -0.31 2.91 13.62
CA LEU A 78 -1.58 3.27 12.97
C LEU A 78 -1.68 4.76 12.61
N VAL A 79 -0.81 5.59 13.19
CA VAL A 79 -0.67 7.03 12.87
C VAL A 79 0.63 7.33 12.14
N SER A 80 1.25 6.32 11.52
CA SER A 80 2.51 6.49 10.79
C SER A 80 2.34 7.42 9.58
N ARG A 81 3.43 8.16 9.26
CA ARG A 81 3.56 8.96 8.03
C ARG A 81 4.42 8.24 6.99
N THR A 82 4.54 8.87 5.83
CA THR A 82 5.43 8.45 4.75
C THR A 82 6.85 8.29 5.27
N ARG A 83 7.45 7.12 5.02
CA ARG A 83 8.76 6.76 5.58
C ARG A 83 9.45 5.67 4.77
N LEU A 84 10.74 5.51 5.03
CA LEU A 84 11.48 4.31 4.67
C LEU A 84 11.06 3.16 5.57
N LYS A 85 10.74 2.01 4.97
CA LYS A 85 10.40 0.78 5.68
C LYS A 85 11.28 -0.36 5.20
N THR A 86 11.87 -1.08 6.15
CA THR A 86 12.49 -2.38 5.89
C THR A 86 11.41 -3.42 5.64
N LEU A 87 11.52 -4.14 4.54
CA LEU A 87 10.59 -5.20 4.18
C LEU A 87 10.83 -6.44 5.06
N ALA A 88 9.74 -7.07 5.50
CA ALA A 88 9.75 -8.34 6.19
C ALA A 88 10.24 -9.46 5.26
N HIS A 89 10.74 -10.54 5.87
CA HIS A 89 11.24 -11.68 5.12
C HIS A 89 10.17 -12.31 4.23
N ASP A 90 8.93 -12.42 4.74
CA ASP A 90 7.80 -12.97 3.98
C ASP A 90 7.47 -12.11 2.75
N THR A 91 7.55 -10.78 2.88
CA THR A 91 7.40 -9.84 1.76
C THR A 91 8.49 -10.03 0.71
N ILE A 92 9.74 -10.25 1.15
CA ILE A 92 10.87 -10.55 0.26
C ILE A 92 10.63 -11.87 -0.49
N ILE A 93 10.18 -12.92 0.19
CA ILE A 93 9.84 -14.22 -0.41
C ILE A 93 8.71 -14.07 -1.43
N ALA A 94 7.63 -13.38 -1.06
CA ALA A 94 6.47 -13.18 -1.93
C ALA A 94 6.83 -12.40 -3.21
N ASN A 95 7.76 -11.45 -3.10
CA ASN A 95 8.22 -10.64 -4.23
C ASN A 95 9.30 -11.31 -5.07
N ALA A 96 10.00 -12.32 -4.56
CA ALA A 96 11.08 -13.01 -5.29
C ALA A 96 10.63 -13.56 -6.65
N ARG A 97 9.35 -13.93 -6.80
CA ARG A 97 8.76 -14.36 -8.08
C ARG A 97 8.92 -13.37 -9.23
N PHE A 98 9.07 -12.08 -8.89
CA PHE A 98 9.31 -10.99 -9.84
C PHE A 98 10.80 -10.78 -10.15
N PHE A 99 11.70 -11.36 -9.35
CA PHE A 99 13.16 -11.18 -9.47
C PHE A 99 13.86 -12.51 -9.75
N ASP A 100 13.37 -13.27 -10.74
CA ASP A 100 13.89 -14.59 -11.14
C ASP A 100 13.94 -15.63 -9.99
N ASN A 101 13.10 -15.47 -8.97
CA ASN A 101 13.13 -16.25 -7.72
C ASN A 101 14.44 -16.11 -6.91
N ASP A 102 15.21 -15.03 -7.12
CA ASP A 102 16.42 -14.73 -6.36
C ASP A 102 16.15 -13.68 -5.27
N LEU A 103 16.16 -14.13 -4.01
CA LEU A 103 15.93 -13.28 -2.83
C LEU A 103 16.95 -12.14 -2.71
N ASN A 104 18.16 -12.28 -3.25
CA ASN A 104 19.20 -11.25 -3.15
C ASN A 104 18.95 -10.07 -4.09
N LYS A 105 18.15 -10.27 -5.14
CA LYS A 105 17.78 -9.21 -6.09
C LYS A 105 16.61 -8.36 -5.60
N VAL A 106 15.85 -8.85 -4.62
CA VAL A 106 14.70 -8.14 -4.06
C VAL A 106 15.20 -6.98 -3.17
N PRO A 107 14.73 -5.74 -3.39
CA PRO A 107 15.05 -4.63 -2.51
C PRO A 107 14.66 -4.93 -1.06
N LYS A 108 15.56 -4.65 -0.11
CA LYS A 108 15.31 -4.88 1.33
C LYS A 108 14.52 -3.76 1.99
N GLN A 109 14.37 -2.64 1.31
CA GLN A 109 13.71 -1.44 1.82
C GLN A 109 12.84 -0.82 0.72
N ALA A 110 11.74 -0.21 1.14
CA ALA A 110 10.84 0.55 0.27
C ALA A 110 10.45 1.86 0.94
N LEU A 111 10.18 2.88 0.13
CA LEU A 111 9.44 4.05 0.58
C LEU A 111 7.95 3.72 0.52
N THR A 112 7.21 4.10 1.56
CA THR A 112 5.77 3.86 1.63
C THR A 112 5.09 5.04 2.28
N VAL A 113 3.87 5.35 1.82
CA VAL A 113 2.93 6.17 2.60
C VAL A 113 2.61 5.46 3.91
N GLY A 114 2.37 6.23 4.97
CA GLY A 114 2.02 5.70 6.27
C GLY A 114 0.53 5.39 6.39
N VAL A 115 0.15 4.67 7.45
CA VAL A 115 -1.27 4.39 7.74
C VAL A 115 -2.02 5.70 7.95
N GLY A 116 -1.46 6.64 8.71
CA GLY A 116 -2.05 7.97 8.91
C GLY A 116 -2.16 8.75 7.60
N THR A 117 -1.18 8.62 6.69
CA THR A 117 -1.25 9.28 5.37
C THR A 117 -2.41 8.75 4.51
N VAL A 118 -2.69 7.44 4.57
CA VAL A 118 -3.85 6.84 3.89
C VAL A 118 -5.15 7.31 4.54
N MET A 119 -5.19 7.36 5.86
CA MET A 119 -6.36 7.74 6.65
C MET A 119 -6.66 9.25 6.63
N ASP A 120 -5.73 10.07 6.13
CA ASP A 120 -5.96 11.50 5.85
C ASP A 120 -6.75 11.72 4.54
N ALA A 121 -6.94 10.68 3.73
CA ALA A 121 -7.74 10.80 2.50
C ALA A 121 -9.21 11.08 2.85
N GLU A 122 -9.94 11.76 1.96
CA GLU A 122 -11.37 11.99 2.16
C GLU A 122 -12.16 10.67 2.08
N GLU A 123 -11.78 9.77 1.17
CA GLU A 123 -12.35 8.45 1.00
C GLU A 123 -11.24 7.40 0.76
N VAL A 124 -11.39 6.22 1.38
CA VAL A 124 -10.48 5.09 1.22
C VAL A 124 -11.23 3.89 0.66
N MET A 125 -10.79 3.39 -0.50
CA MET A 125 -11.33 2.21 -1.16
C MET A 125 -10.28 1.10 -1.20
N ILE A 126 -10.61 -0.07 -0.65
CA ILE A 126 -9.72 -1.22 -0.59
C ILE A 126 -10.30 -2.38 -1.42
N LEU A 127 -9.49 -2.87 -2.37
CA LEU A 127 -9.80 -4.03 -3.20
C LEU A 127 -9.21 -5.30 -2.58
N ILE A 128 -10.04 -6.34 -2.39
CA ILE A 128 -9.66 -7.57 -1.68
C ILE A 128 -10.15 -8.78 -2.47
N THR A 129 -9.25 -9.46 -3.17
CA THR A 129 -9.61 -10.59 -4.03
C THR A 129 -8.83 -11.86 -3.69
N GLY A 130 -9.53 -12.98 -3.64
CA GLY A 130 -9.02 -14.33 -3.49
C GLY A 130 -8.93 -14.84 -2.06
N ALA A 131 -9.07 -16.16 -1.90
CA ALA A 131 -9.14 -16.84 -0.60
C ALA A 131 -7.93 -16.57 0.31
N HIS A 132 -6.75 -16.38 -0.26
CA HIS A 132 -5.54 -16.03 0.49
C HIS A 132 -5.60 -14.67 1.22
N LYS A 133 -6.65 -13.87 1.02
CA LYS A 133 -6.91 -12.60 1.73
C LYS A 133 -8.06 -12.68 2.74
N SER A 134 -8.73 -13.82 2.87
CA SER A 134 -9.94 -13.95 3.69
C SER A 134 -9.70 -13.64 5.17
N LEU A 135 -8.59 -14.13 5.72
CA LEU A 135 -8.20 -13.85 7.10
C LEU A 135 -7.96 -12.34 7.32
N ALA A 136 -7.33 -11.66 6.38
CA ALA A 136 -7.11 -10.22 6.47
C ALA A 136 -8.42 -9.43 6.42
N LEU A 137 -9.38 -9.86 5.58
CA LEU A 137 -10.72 -9.27 5.54
C LEU A 137 -11.48 -9.50 6.86
N TYR A 138 -11.46 -10.72 7.39
CA TYR A 138 -12.03 -11.04 8.70
C TYR A 138 -11.46 -10.14 9.81
N LYS A 139 -10.13 -9.96 9.82
CA LYS A 139 -9.45 -9.08 10.78
C LYS A 139 -9.79 -7.60 10.60
N ALA A 140 -10.07 -7.17 9.37
CA ALA A 140 -10.46 -5.81 9.06
C ALA A 140 -11.91 -5.48 9.46
N VAL A 141 -12.82 -6.46 9.37
CA VAL A 141 -14.27 -6.25 9.52
C VAL A 141 -14.81 -6.66 10.89
N GLU A 142 -14.36 -7.80 11.42
CA GLU A 142 -15.01 -8.42 12.58
C GLU A 142 -14.22 -8.34 13.88
N GLU A 143 -12.95 -7.94 13.81
CA GLU A 143 -12.03 -7.88 14.95
C GLU A 143 -11.67 -6.43 15.30
N GLY A 144 -11.13 -6.22 16.51
CA GLY A 144 -10.77 -4.88 16.97
C GLY A 144 -9.55 -4.29 16.25
N VAL A 145 -9.49 -2.95 16.20
CA VAL A 145 -8.36 -2.19 15.65
C VAL A 145 -7.03 -2.58 16.31
N ASN A 146 -6.05 -2.95 15.50
CA ASN A 146 -4.74 -3.43 15.96
C ASN A 146 -3.62 -3.16 14.93
N HIS A 147 -2.45 -2.74 15.39
CA HIS A 147 -1.27 -2.51 14.54
C HIS A 147 -0.67 -3.76 13.89
N MET A 148 -1.08 -4.96 14.33
CA MET A 148 -0.69 -6.21 13.66
C MET A 148 -1.45 -6.45 12.35
N TRP A 149 -2.62 -5.83 12.21
CA TRP A 149 -3.47 -5.89 11.02
C TRP A 149 -3.77 -4.45 10.61
N THR A 150 -2.82 -3.77 9.96
CA THR A 150 -2.93 -2.33 9.71
C THR A 150 -4.17 -1.94 8.92
N VAL A 151 -4.72 -2.87 8.11
CA VAL A 151 -6.04 -2.73 7.48
C VAL A 151 -7.17 -2.44 8.47
N SER A 152 -7.12 -2.93 9.71
CA SER A 152 -8.14 -2.64 10.73
C SER A 152 -8.26 -1.15 11.08
N ALA A 153 -7.26 -0.32 10.73
CA ALA A 153 -7.35 1.13 10.86
C ALA A 153 -8.55 1.73 10.12
N ILE A 154 -9.00 1.12 9.02
CA ILE A 154 -10.15 1.60 8.24
C ILE A 154 -11.43 1.74 9.07
N GLN A 155 -11.55 0.99 10.17
CA GLN A 155 -12.71 1.08 11.09
C GLN A 155 -12.82 2.46 11.73
N GLN A 156 -11.72 3.22 11.76
CA GLN A 156 -11.66 4.58 12.27
C GLN A 156 -11.83 5.64 11.16
N HIS A 157 -11.91 5.23 9.90
CA HIS A 157 -12.06 6.15 8.78
C HIS A 157 -13.53 6.57 8.64
N THR A 158 -13.78 7.84 8.36
CA THR A 158 -15.15 8.35 8.22
C THR A 158 -15.84 7.87 6.93
N ARG A 159 -15.06 7.51 5.90
CA ARG A 159 -15.55 7.05 4.59
C ARG A 159 -14.66 5.93 4.04
N ALA A 160 -14.91 4.70 4.45
CA ALA A 160 -14.19 3.52 3.96
C ALA A 160 -15.11 2.61 3.14
N LEU A 161 -14.58 2.09 2.05
CA LEU A 161 -15.24 1.11 1.19
C LEU A 161 -14.34 -0.11 0.99
N LEU A 162 -14.85 -1.29 1.34
CA LEU A 162 -14.21 -2.57 1.04
C LEU A 162 -14.94 -3.22 -0.14
N ILE A 163 -14.21 -3.50 -1.21
CA ILE A 163 -14.72 -4.24 -2.37
C ILE A 163 -14.02 -5.60 -2.39
N CYS A 164 -14.81 -6.66 -2.23
CA CYS A 164 -14.30 -8.03 -2.16
C CYS A 164 -14.98 -8.96 -3.18
N ASP A 165 -14.25 -10.01 -3.57
CA ASP A 165 -14.84 -11.16 -4.26
C ASP A 165 -15.35 -12.19 -3.25
N GLU A 166 -16.07 -13.20 -3.75
CA GLU A 166 -16.65 -14.26 -2.91
C GLU A 166 -15.59 -15.02 -2.12
N ASP A 167 -14.48 -15.39 -2.77
CA ASP A 167 -13.39 -16.14 -2.13
C ASP A 167 -12.75 -15.38 -0.96
N ALA A 168 -12.65 -14.06 -1.02
CA ALA A 168 -12.15 -13.26 0.10
C ALA A 168 -13.09 -13.29 1.32
N THR A 169 -14.34 -13.71 1.20
CA THR A 169 -15.31 -13.72 2.31
C THR A 169 -15.32 -15.02 3.13
N LEU A 170 -14.51 -16.02 2.78
CA LEU A 170 -14.58 -17.38 3.35
C LEU A 170 -14.38 -17.48 4.87
N GLU A 171 -13.70 -16.51 5.50
CA GLU A 171 -13.47 -16.46 6.96
C GLU A 171 -14.49 -15.58 7.70
N LEU A 172 -15.37 -14.89 6.97
CA LEU A 172 -16.43 -14.07 7.56
C LEU A 172 -17.56 -14.93 8.11
N LYS A 173 -18.24 -14.43 9.15
CA LYS A 173 -19.48 -15.04 9.61
C LYS A 173 -20.56 -14.82 8.55
N VAL A 174 -21.40 -15.84 8.36
CA VAL A 174 -22.60 -15.76 7.49
C VAL A 174 -23.52 -14.58 7.82
N LYS A 175 -23.50 -14.10 9.07
CA LYS A 175 -24.37 -13.02 9.57
C LYS A 175 -23.77 -11.60 9.45
N THR A 176 -22.53 -11.48 9.02
CA THR A 176 -21.83 -10.19 8.84
C THR A 176 -22.38 -9.48 7.61
#